data_AF-A0A7K9THU1-F1
#
_entry.id   AF-A0A7K9THU1-F1
#
_cell.length_a   1.000
_cell.length_b   1.000
_cell.length_c   1.000
_cell.angle_alpha   90.00
_cell.angle_beta   90.00
_cell.angle_gamma   90.00
#
_symmetry.space_group_name_H-M   'P 1'
#
loop_
_entity.id
_entity.type
_entity.pdbx_description
1 polymer ?
#
loop_
_entity_poly.entity_id
_entity_poly.type
_entity_poly.pdbx_seq_one_letter_code
_entity_poly.pdbx_strand_id
1 'polypeptide(L)'
;MVLRGYVPTSEETLHMLAALRLQSLNSDFSTHAPFPRLEELFPPHVLHARLPAPRHRPPAKCRGARLRVGLLAGGLWGQALAKQRAERDQLLRGRLREEGASTMAAIVEKWKLLQGMGRPEAMAAYVALVREWPGFGSTLFDVNLCTVRLWWDGNVGGGGQPWQQASLTPLSPQNTVGSGPQRLWLGIGAKAVSLYKPGEPEPLDSFCYGRISSFGASDSSTFCLSVEDQDLLFETSQADEIAQLLNTYLTSTGARRPPRQGSSPASDPTALPQGLCPAAGPWPHQLPVGSFHS
;
A
#
# COMPACT_ATOMS: atom_id res chain seq x y z
N MET A 1 -2.76 -5.32 4.20
CA MET A 1 -2.98 -3.86 4.27
C MET A 1 -2.92 -3.36 5.71
N VAL A 2 -3.91 -3.67 6.56
CA VAL A 2 -3.98 -3.19 7.96
C VAL A 2 -2.76 -3.59 8.79
N LEU A 3 -2.45 -4.89 8.92
CA LEU A 3 -1.30 -5.36 9.73
C LEU A 3 0.07 -4.93 9.20
N ARG A 4 0.16 -4.63 7.90
CA ARG A 4 1.40 -4.09 7.29
C ARG A 4 1.55 -2.58 7.53
N GLY A 5 0.54 -1.91 8.10
CA GLY A 5 0.61 -0.47 8.37
C GLY A 5 0.21 0.45 7.26
N TYR A 6 -0.18 -0.11 6.13
CA TYR A 6 -0.50 0.59 4.90
C TYR A 6 -1.85 1.29 4.94
N VAL A 7 -2.52 1.31 6.09
CA VAL A 7 -3.82 1.97 6.26
C VAL A 7 -3.60 3.19 7.13
N PRO A 8 -3.61 4.40 6.53
CA PRO A 8 -3.60 5.66 7.25
C PRO A 8 -4.99 5.86 7.86
N THR A 9 -5.22 5.25 9.02
CA THR A 9 -6.41 5.47 9.85
C THR A 9 -5.99 5.95 11.23
N SER A 10 -6.90 6.57 11.97
CA SER A 10 -6.66 6.92 13.36
C SER A 10 -6.35 5.65 14.18
N GLU A 11 -5.56 5.81 15.23
CA GLU A 11 -5.24 4.73 16.15
C GLU A 11 -6.51 4.10 16.77
N GLU A 12 -7.52 4.92 17.04
CA GLU A 12 -8.81 4.46 17.54
C GLU A 12 -9.51 3.50 16.56
N THR A 13 -9.45 3.83 15.26
CA THR A 13 -9.96 2.98 14.17
C THR A 13 -9.19 1.67 14.11
N LEU A 14 -7.86 1.70 14.25
CA LEU A 14 -7.03 0.49 14.30
C LEU A 14 -7.39 -0.40 15.50
N HIS A 15 -7.62 0.18 16.68
CA HIS A 15 -8.10 -0.56 17.84
C HIS A 15 -9.47 -1.20 17.59
N MET A 16 -10.39 -0.49 16.92
CA MET A 16 -11.71 -1.03 16.56
C MET A 16 -11.61 -2.17 15.54
N LEU A 17 -10.74 -2.05 14.53
CA LEU A 17 -10.46 -3.13 13.57
C LEU A 17 -9.91 -4.38 14.26
N ALA A 18 -8.99 -4.20 15.21
CA ALA A 18 -8.45 -5.30 16.00
C ALA A 18 -9.54 -5.96 16.87
N ALA A 19 -10.41 -5.17 17.49
CA ALA A 19 -11.53 -5.68 18.28
C ALA A 19 -12.55 -6.45 17.43
N LEU A 20 -12.92 -5.92 16.25
CA LEU A 20 -13.80 -6.60 15.30
C LEU A 20 -13.17 -7.91 14.78
N ARG A 21 -11.85 -7.92 14.58
CA ARG A 21 -11.11 -9.14 14.22
C ARG A 21 -11.21 -10.18 15.33
N LEU A 22 -11.00 -9.79 16.59
CA LEU A 22 -11.18 -10.66 17.75
C LEU A 22 -12.62 -11.19 17.86
N GLN A 23 -13.62 -10.33 17.73
CA GLN A 23 -15.03 -10.73 17.74
C GLN A 23 -15.33 -11.76 16.62
N SER A 24 -14.75 -11.58 15.43
CA SER A 24 -14.96 -12.53 14.32
C SER A 24 -14.35 -13.91 14.58
N LEU A 25 -13.21 -13.96 15.28
CA LEU A 25 -12.47 -15.20 15.57
C LEU A 25 -13.03 -15.92 16.79
N ASN A 26 -13.23 -15.18 17.88
CA ASN A 26 -13.51 -15.70 19.22
C ASN A 26 -14.98 -15.54 19.65
N SER A 27 -15.81 -14.85 18.86
CA SER A 27 -17.16 -14.40 19.26
C SER A 27 -17.08 -13.45 20.46
N ASP A 28 -18.03 -13.51 21.39
CA ASP A 28 -18.06 -12.63 22.56
C ASP A 28 -16.86 -12.80 23.47
N PHE A 29 -16.51 -11.72 24.16
CA PHE A 29 -15.41 -11.71 25.12
C PHE A 29 -15.64 -12.73 26.25
N SER A 30 -14.60 -13.51 26.55
CA SER A 30 -14.55 -14.44 27.68
C SER A 30 -13.17 -14.39 28.33
N THR A 31 -13.12 -14.57 29.65
CA THR A 31 -11.86 -14.64 30.41
C THR A 31 -10.97 -15.81 30.01
N HIS A 32 -11.54 -16.83 29.37
CA HIS A 32 -10.82 -18.01 28.87
C HIS A 32 -10.52 -17.96 27.37
N ALA A 33 -10.88 -16.88 26.68
CA ALA A 33 -10.64 -16.76 25.24
C ALA A 33 -9.12 -16.69 24.95
N PRO A 34 -8.62 -17.38 23.93
CA PRO A 34 -7.22 -17.28 23.54
C PRO A 34 -6.93 -15.88 22.99
N PHE A 35 -5.92 -15.22 23.56
CA PHE A 35 -5.43 -13.93 23.08
C PHE A 35 -4.27 -14.14 22.11
N PRO A 36 -4.43 -13.79 20.82
CA PRO A 36 -3.33 -13.83 19.87
C PRO A 36 -2.30 -12.75 20.22
N ARG A 37 -1.10 -12.85 19.63
CA ARG A 37 -0.06 -11.86 19.88
C ARG A 37 -0.45 -10.50 19.31
N LEU A 38 0.02 -9.41 19.91
CA LEU A 38 -0.35 -8.06 19.48
C LEU A 38 0.04 -7.82 18.02
N GLU A 39 1.13 -8.40 17.54
CA GLU A 39 1.63 -8.28 16.17
C GLU A 39 0.68 -8.90 15.13
N GLU A 40 -0.22 -9.80 15.56
CA GLU A 40 -1.24 -10.41 14.70
C GLU A 40 -2.51 -9.56 14.60
N LEU A 41 -2.69 -8.59 15.52
CA LEU A 41 -3.88 -7.74 15.61
C LEU A 41 -3.60 -6.28 15.26
N PHE A 42 -2.40 -5.78 15.57
CA PHE A 42 -2.06 -4.38 15.53
C PHE A 42 -0.70 -4.14 14.87
N PRO A 43 -0.53 -3.07 14.06
CA PRO A 43 0.70 -2.87 13.31
C PRO A 43 1.85 -2.39 14.22
N PRO A 44 3.03 -3.04 14.22
CA PRO A 44 4.08 -2.80 15.21
C PRO A 44 4.74 -1.42 15.09
N HIS A 45 4.93 -0.89 13.88
CA HIS A 45 5.55 0.42 13.65
C HIS A 45 4.72 1.58 14.23
N VAL A 46 3.41 1.43 14.39
CA VAL A 46 2.56 2.43 15.06
C VAL A 46 2.94 2.56 16.55
N LEU A 47 3.32 1.45 17.19
CA LEU A 47 3.83 1.47 18.57
C LEU A 47 5.23 2.10 18.62
N HIS A 48 6.08 1.72 17.66
CA HIS A 48 7.44 2.27 17.56
C HIS A 48 7.45 3.78 17.31
N ALA A 49 6.47 4.33 16.59
CA ALA A 49 6.35 5.77 16.33
C ALA A 49 6.08 6.61 17.59
N ARG A 50 5.50 6.01 18.64
CA ARG A 50 5.27 6.69 19.93
C ARG A 50 6.52 6.79 20.79
N LEU A 51 7.54 5.98 20.49
CA LEU A 51 8.78 6.03 21.21
C LEU A 51 9.53 7.31 20.81
N PRO A 52 10.00 8.11 21.77
CA PRO A 52 10.80 9.29 21.46
C PRO A 52 12.04 8.88 20.66
N ALA A 53 12.31 9.59 19.57
CA ALA A 53 13.52 9.42 18.78
C ALA A 53 14.74 9.43 19.72
N PRO A 54 15.73 8.54 19.52
CA PRO A 54 16.89 8.50 20.40
C PRO A 54 17.56 9.87 20.40
N ARG A 55 17.41 10.60 21.50
CA ARG A 55 18.13 11.85 21.71
C ARG A 55 19.62 11.49 21.73
N HIS A 56 20.33 11.82 20.66
CA HIS A 56 21.77 11.93 20.69
C HIS A 56 22.09 13.05 21.68
N ARG A 57 22.24 12.72 22.97
CA ARG A 57 22.97 13.60 23.88
C ARG A 57 24.41 13.57 23.37
N PRO A 58 24.97 14.67 22.85
CA PRO A 58 26.40 14.70 22.62
C PRO A 58 27.08 14.40 23.97
N PRO A 59 28.21 13.67 23.98
CA PRO A 59 28.93 13.43 25.22
C PRO A 59 29.21 14.80 25.85
N ALA A 60 28.83 14.94 27.12
CA ALA A 60 29.12 16.15 27.88
C ALA A 60 30.61 16.45 27.71
N LYS A 61 30.96 17.64 27.20
CA LYS A 61 32.32 18.13 27.23
C LYS A 61 32.71 18.29 28.71
N CYS A 62 33.29 17.24 29.29
CA CYS A 62 34.01 17.37 30.55
C CYS A 62 35.15 18.36 30.30
N ARG A 63 34.99 19.60 30.77
CA ARG A 63 36.10 20.53 30.89
C ARG A 63 37.02 19.98 31.98
N GLY A 64 38.20 19.52 31.58
CA GLY A 64 39.36 19.37 32.46
C GLY A 64 39.65 17.93 32.90
N ALA A 65 40.42 17.20 32.09
CA ALA A 65 41.41 16.25 32.59
C ALA A 65 42.46 16.02 31.50
N ARG A 66 43.58 16.75 31.59
CA ARG A 66 44.83 16.33 30.95
C ARG A 66 45.30 15.09 31.72
N LEU A 67 45.02 13.90 31.21
CA LEU A 67 45.71 12.69 31.64
C LEU A 67 46.25 11.95 30.42
N ARG A 68 47.51 11.56 30.57
CA ARG A 68 48.41 11.06 29.55
C ARG A 68 47.88 9.77 28.92
N VAL A 69 48.09 9.68 27.61
CA VAL A 69 47.93 8.49 26.77
C VAL A 69 48.77 7.36 27.36
N GLY A 70 48.08 6.38 27.95
CA GLY A 70 48.63 5.08 28.35
C GLY A 70 47.89 3.99 27.57
N LEU A 71 48.64 3.35 26.68
CA LEU A 71 48.33 2.12 25.95
C LEU A 71 47.68 1.08 26.91
N LEU A 72 46.40 0.74 26.68
CA LEU A 72 45.58 -0.40 27.19
C LEU A 72 44.06 -0.06 27.30
N ALA A 73 43.62 1.15 26.96
CA ALA A 73 42.23 1.61 27.12
C ALA A 73 41.22 1.16 26.02
N GLY A 74 41.48 0.05 25.30
CA GLY A 74 40.60 -0.43 24.23
C GLY A 74 39.37 -1.23 24.72
N GLY A 75 39.45 -1.86 25.90
CA GLY A 75 38.40 -2.76 26.39
C GLY A 75 37.37 -2.12 27.33
N LEU A 76 37.79 -1.16 28.17
CA LEU A 76 36.96 -0.69 29.29
C LEU A 76 35.91 0.36 28.87
N TRP A 77 36.25 1.26 27.95
CA TRP A 77 35.32 2.25 27.41
C TRP A 77 34.31 1.64 26.43
N GLY A 78 34.73 0.59 25.70
CA GLY A 78 33.85 -0.20 24.85
C GLY A 78 32.82 -0.99 25.65
N GLN A 79 33.22 -1.61 26.77
CA GLN A 79 32.29 -2.29 27.67
C GLN A 79 31.32 -1.32 28.37
N ALA A 80 31.78 -0.13 28.78
CA ALA A 80 30.90 0.88 29.36
C ALA A 80 29.88 1.41 28.32
N LEU A 81 30.31 1.69 27.08
CA LEU A 81 29.43 2.11 25.99
C LEU A 81 28.44 1.01 25.57
N ALA A 82 28.91 -0.25 25.50
CA ALA A 82 28.08 -1.41 25.21
C ALA A 82 27.06 -1.67 26.32
N LYS A 83 27.46 -1.55 27.60
CA LYS A 83 26.56 -1.64 28.75
C LYS A 83 25.50 -0.55 28.72
N GLN A 84 25.89 0.70 28.48
CA GLN A 84 24.95 1.82 28.35
C GLN A 84 23.98 1.61 27.16
N ARG A 85 24.47 1.08 26.03
CA ARG A 85 23.62 0.73 24.88
C ARG A 85 22.64 -0.38 25.24
N ALA A 86 23.10 -1.43 25.91
CA ALA A 86 22.26 -2.53 26.36
C ALA A 86 21.19 -2.08 27.36
N GLU A 87 21.53 -1.23 28.33
CA GLU A 87 20.59 -0.62 29.27
C GLU A 87 19.56 0.26 28.55
N ARG A 88 20.00 1.09 27.60
CA ARG A 88 19.11 1.91 26.79
C ARG A 88 18.16 1.03 25.96
N ASP A 89 18.68 -0.02 25.34
CA ASP A 89 17.89 -0.95 24.54
C ASP A 89 16.93 -1.75 25.43
N GLN A 90 17.31 -2.05 26.68
CA GLN A 90 16.42 -2.65 27.66
C GLN A 90 15.28 -1.72 28.06
N LEU A 91 15.56 -0.42 28.28
CA LEU A 91 14.53 0.57 28.57
C LEU A 91 13.57 0.77 27.38
N LEU A 92 14.09 0.77 26.15
CA LEU A 92 13.25 0.84 24.95
C LEU A 92 12.35 -0.40 24.82
N ARG A 93 12.89 -1.60 25.09
CA ARG A 93 12.09 -2.83 25.13
C ARG A 93 11.02 -2.80 26.23
N GLY A 94 11.37 -2.26 27.41
CA GLY A 94 10.42 -2.08 28.51
C GLY A 94 9.26 -1.18 28.12
N ARG A 95 9.55 -0.01 27.55
CA ARG A 95 8.51 0.90 27.05
C ARG A 95 7.66 0.30 25.94
N LEU A 96 8.28 -0.41 24.98
CA LEU A 96 7.51 -1.05 23.91
C LEU A 96 6.54 -2.10 24.46
N ARG A 97 6.94 -2.85 25.50
CA ARG A 97 6.06 -3.81 26.18
C ARG A 97 4.92 -3.12 26.92
N GLU A 98 5.19 -2.01 27.58
CA GLU A 98 4.18 -1.20 28.28
C GLU A 98 3.16 -0.60 27.29
N GLU A 99 3.65 0.02 26.22
CA GLU A 99 2.79 0.54 25.13
C GLU A 99 1.98 -0.59 24.48
N GLY A 100 2.60 -1.75 24.26
CA GLY A 100 1.91 -2.92 23.74
C GLY A 100 0.81 -3.44 24.67
N ALA A 101 1.08 -3.48 25.99
CA ALA A 101 0.10 -3.87 26.99
C ALA A 101 -1.07 -2.87 27.07
N SER A 102 -0.76 -1.57 27.03
CA SER A 102 -1.75 -0.49 26.98
C SER A 102 -2.65 -0.57 25.74
N THR A 103 -2.04 -0.79 24.57
CA THR A 103 -2.75 -0.98 23.29
C THR A 103 -3.65 -2.22 23.35
N MET A 104 -3.14 -3.34 23.86
CA MET A 104 -3.93 -4.57 24.01
C MET A 104 -5.12 -4.35 24.96
N ALA A 105 -4.93 -3.65 26.07
CA ALA A 105 -6.02 -3.30 26.97
C ALA A 105 -7.09 -2.46 26.25
N ALA A 106 -6.69 -1.45 25.48
CA ALA A 106 -7.62 -0.62 24.70
C ALA A 106 -8.40 -1.42 23.64
N ILE A 107 -7.76 -2.41 23.01
CA ILE A 107 -8.43 -3.34 22.07
C ILE A 107 -9.45 -4.20 22.81
N VAL A 108 -9.08 -4.77 23.96
CA VAL A 108 -9.97 -5.61 24.77
C VAL A 108 -11.18 -4.83 25.28
N GLU A 109 -10.99 -3.59 25.73
CA GLU A 109 -12.11 -2.74 26.14
C GLU A 109 -13.08 -2.50 24.98
N LYS A 110 -12.58 -2.25 23.77
CA LYS A 110 -13.45 -2.17 22.58
C LYS A 110 -14.13 -3.49 22.25
N TRP A 111 -13.43 -4.62 22.39
CA TRP A 111 -14.00 -5.94 22.10
C TRP A 111 -15.17 -6.27 23.06
N LYS A 112 -15.06 -5.91 24.35
CA LYS A 112 -16.16 -6.06 25.31
C LYS A 112 -17.44 -5.31 24.88
N LEU A 113 -17.31 -4.16 24.22
CA LEU A 113 -18.45 -3.39 23.71
C LEU A 113 -19.15 -4.05 22.52
N LEU A 114 -18.51 -5.02 21.85
CA LEU A 114 -19.07 -5.76 20.72
C LEU A 114 -19.87 -7.01 21.16
N GLN A 115 -20.13 -7.17 22.46
CA GLN A 115 -20.85 -8.32 22.98
C GLN A 115 -22.24 -8.47 22.33
N GLY A 116 -22.55 -9.69 21.87
CA GLY A 116 -23.78 -10.01 21.15
C GLY A 116 -23.68 -9.83 19.63
N MET A 117 -22.59 -9.24 19.13
CA MET A 117 -22.36 -9.11 17.69
C MET A 117 -21.95 -10.45 17.08
N GLY A 118 -22.74 -10.96 16.13
CA GLY A 118 -22.42 -12.21 15.45
C GLY A 118 -21.19 -12.10 14.54
N ARG A 119 -20.51 -13.22 14.25
CA ARG A 119 -19.39 -13.26 13.28
C ARG A 119 -19.68 -12.56 11.93
N PRO A 120 -20.82 -12.80 11.24
CA PRO A 120 -21.07 -12.15 9.95
C PRO A 120 -21.23 -10.64 10.09
N GLU A 121 -21.84 -10.17 11.18
CA GLU A 121 -22.01 -8.75 11.49
C GLU A 121 -20.67 -8.08 11.80
N ALA A 122 -19.83 -8.73 12.64
CA ALA A 122 -18.48 -8.26 12.94
C ALA A 122 -17.61 -8.16 11.69
N MET A 123 -17.69 -9.15 10.78
CA MET A 123 -16.95 -9.12 9.52
C MET A 123 -17.49 -8.03 8.58
N ALA A 124 -18.80 -7.84 8.53
CA ALA A 124 -19.41 -6.76 7.74
C ALA A 124 -18.98 -5.38 8.24
N ALA A 125 -19.01 -5.15 9.56
CA ALA A 125 -18.53 -3.92 10.20
C ALA A 125 -17.03 -3.71 9.96
N TYR A 126 -16.22 -4.77 10.05
CA TYR A 126 -14.79 -4.71 9.73
C TYR A 126 -14.56 -4.24 8.29
N VAL A 127 -15.21 -4.89 7.33
CA VAL A 127 -15.06 -4.54 5.91
C VAL A 127 -15.63 -3.15 5.62
N ALA A 128 -16.73 -2.75 6.24
CA ALA A 128 -17.30 -1.42 6.10
C ALA A 128 -16.30 -0.34 6.52
N LEU A 129 -15.67 -0.51 7.68
CA LEU A 129 -14.69 0.43 8.21
C LEU A 129 -13.42 0.49 7.33
N VAL A 130 -12.91 -0.66 6.88
CA VAL A 130 -11.72 -0.69 6.00
C VAL A 130 -12.01 -0.06 4.63
N ARG A 131 -13.27 -0.11 4.15
CA ARG A 131 -13.70 0.49 2.89
C ARG A 131 -13.81 2.01 2.92
N GLU A 132 -13.85 2.62 4.10
CA GLU A 132 -13.81 4.09 4.23
C GLU A 132 -12.50 4.68 3.73
N TRP A 133 -11.42 3.89 3.76
CA TRP A 133 -10.12 4.34 3.25
C TRP A 133 -10.12 4.39 1.70
N PRO A 134 -9.79 5.55 1.07
CA PRO A 134 -9.88 5.72 -0.38
C PRO A 134 -9.01 4.75 -1.20
N GLY A 135 -7.89 4.29 -0.63
CA GLY A 135 -7.01 3.32 -1.29
C GLY A 135 -7.47 1.86 -1.17
N PHE A 136 -8.65 1.59 -0.60
CA PHE A 136 -9.13 0.23 -0.40
C PHE A 136 -9.15 -0.56 -1.72
N GLY A 137 -8.57 -1.75 -1.71
CA GLY A 137 -8.42 -2.60 -2.89
C GLY A 137 -7.16 -2.32 -3.72
N SER A 138 -6.33 -1.36 -3.30
CA SER A 138 -4.99 -1.14 -3.86
C SER A 138 -3.95 -2.00 -3.17
N THR A 139 -2.93 -2.42 -3.93
CA THR A 139 -1.70 -3.00 -3.38
C THR A 139 -0.69 -1.89 -3.18
N LEU A 140 -0.21 -1.70 -1.95
CA LEU A 140 0.72 -0.63 -1.59
C LEU A 140 2.16 -1.13 -1.53
N PHE A 141 3.06 -0.33 -2.10
CA PHE A 141 4.51 -0.55 -2.14
C PHE A 141 5.23 0.63 -1.47
N ASP A 142 6.20 0.35 -0.60
CA ASP A 142 7.12 1.38 -0.11
C ASP A 142 8.08 1.79 -1.23
N VAL A 143 8.10 3.07 -1.55
CA VAL A 143 8.93 3.64 -2.60
C VAL A 143 9.57 4.95 -2.13
N ASN A 144 10.74 5.30 -2.66
CA ASN A 144 11.25 6.66 -2.57
C ASN A 144 11.13 7.33 -3.93
N LEU A 145 10.41 8.44 -4.01
CA LEU A 145 10.30 9.23 -5.22
C LEU A 145 11.59 10.04 -5.41
N CYS A 146 12.27 9.80 -6.53
CA CYS A 146 13.42 10.54 -7.01
C CYS A 146 12.95 11.46 -8.14
N THR A 147 12.76 12.75 -7.87
CA THR A 147 12.33 13.72 -8.89
C THR A 147 13.33 13.80 -10.03
N VAL A 148 12.93 13.48 -11.26
CA VAL A 148 13.70 13.84 -12.46
C VAL A 148 13.26 15.21 -12.92
N ARG A 149 14.01 16.25 -12.54
CA ARG A 149 13.96 17.54 -13.22
C ARG A 149 14.97 17.48 -14.36
N LEU A 150 14.48 17.49 -15.60
CA LEU A 150 15.21 17.86 -16.83
C LEU A 150 16.16 16.82 -17.46
N TRP A 151 15.64 15.78 -18.12
CA TRP A 151 16.41 15.11 -19.20
C TRP A 151 15.50 14.84 -20.40
N TRP A 152 15.17 15.88 -21.15
CA TRP A 152 14.92 15.79 -22.59
C TRP A 152 15.28 17.15 -23.21
N ASP A 153 16.58 17.42 -23.39
CA ASP A 153 16.99 18.40 -24.38
C ASP A 153 17.02 17.64 -25.72
N GLY A 154 16.01 17.89 -26.53
CA GLY A 154 15.68 17.07 -27.67
C GLY A 154 16.78 17.07 -28.72
N ASN A 155 17.40 15.91 -28.95
CA ASN A 155 17.86 15.51 -30.27
C ASN A 155 18.24 14.01 -30.32
N VAL A 156 17.26 13.09 -30.37
CA VAL A 156 17.50 11.77 -30.97
C VAL A 156 16.24 11.35 -31.73
N GLY A 157 16.31 11.44 -33.06
CA GLY A 157 15.39 10.74 -33.93
C GLY A 157 15.64 9.24 -33.79
N GLY A 158 14.77 8.54 -33.07
CA GLY A 158 14.81 7.09 -32.92
C GLY A 158 13.61 6.61 -32.12
N GLY A 159 12.71 5.84 -32.75
CA GLY A 159 11.51 5.30 -32.13
C GLY A 159 11.77 4.17 -31.13
N GLY A 160 12.56 4.45 -30.08
CA GLY A 160 12.78 3.57 -28.93
C GLY A 160 12.13 4.14 -27.67
N GLN A 161 11.68 3.27 -26.75
CA GLN A 161 11.14 3.70 -25.46
C GLN A 161 12.24 4.43 -24.65
N PRO A 162 12.03 5.69 -24.21
CA PRO A 162 13.11 6.58 -23.75
C PRO A 162 13.96 6.04 -22.59
N TRP A 163 13.37 5.28 -21.68
CA TRP A 163 14.03 4.77 -20.48
C TRP A 163 14.78 3.45 -20.69
N GLN A 164 14.57 2.74 -21.81
CA GLN A 164 15.28 1.48 -22.11
C GLN A 164 16.70 1.71 -22.62
N GLN A 165 17.01 2.94 -23.06
CA GLN A 165 18.33 3.32 -23.58
C GLN A 165 19.07 4.32 -22.69
N ALA A 166 18.46 4.74 -21.59
CA ALA A 166 19.09 5.60 -20.60
C ALA A 166 20.07 4.76 -19.76
N SER A 167 21.35 4.79 -20.12
CA SER A 167 22.42 4.44 -19.18
C SER A 167 22.38 5.46 -18.03
N LEU A 168 21.78 5.08 -16.91
CA LEU A 168 21.77 5.86 -15.68
C LEU A 168 23.19 5.91 -15.12
N THR A 169 24.00 6.87 -15.57
CA THR A 169 25.18 7.29 -14.82
C THR A 169 24.68 7.97 -13.54
N PRO A 170 25.03 7.48 -12.34
CA PRO A 170 24.68 8.18 -11.11
C PRO A 170 25.45 9.50 -11.10
N LEU A 171 24.77 10.58 -11.49
CA LEU A 171 25.34 11.91 -11.35
C LEU A 171 25.45 12.22 -9.87
N SER A 172 26.67 12.58 -9.47
CA SER A 172 27.03 13.04 -8.13
C SER A 172 25.95 13.94 -7.52
N PRO A 173 25.67 13.82 -6.21
CA PRO A 173 24.68 14.62 -5.49
C PRO A 173 25.21 16.04 -5.29
N GLN A 174 25.38 16.78 -6.37
CA GLN A 174 25.75 18.18 -6.35
C GLN A 174 25.19 18.79 -7.62
N ASN A 175 23.90 19.08 -7.62
CA ASN A 175 23.39 20.45 -7.67
C ASN A 175 21.86 20.46 -7.89
N THR A 176 21.08 20.16 -6.84
CA THR A 176 19.66 20.53 -6.79
C THR A 176 19.31 20.93 -5.37
N VAL A 177 19.10 22.23 -5.17
CA VAL A 177 18.48 22.79 -3.98
C VAL A 177 17.08 22.17 -3.84
N GLY A 178 16.88 21.33 -2.82
CA GLY A 178 15.64 21.38 -2.03
C GLY A 178 14.68 20.19 -1.99
N SER A 179 14.95 19.03 -2.60
CA SER A 179 14.17 17.82 -2.26
C SER A 179 14.99 16.56 -2.47
N GLY A 180 15.43 15.96 -1.36
CA GLY A 180 15.95 14.60 -1.36
C GLY A 180 14.84 13.58 -1.62
N PRO A 181 15.18 12.28 -1.69
CA PRO A 181 14.20 11.21 -1.91
C PRO A 181 13.05 11.30 -0.91
N GLN A 182 11.82 11.36 -1.43
CA GLN A 182 10.63 11.43 -0.60
C GLN A 182 10.05 10.02 -0.44
N ARG A 183 10.01 9.52 0.80
CA ARG A 183 9.34 8.25 1.10
C ARG A 183 7.83 8.39 0.89
N LEU A 184 7.29 7.56 0.01
CA LEU A 184 5.88 7.50 -0.35
C LEU A 184 5.42 6.04 -0.38
N TRP A 185 4.10 5.85 -0.45
CA TRP A 185 3.50 4.59 -0.84
C TRP A 185 2.93 4.70 -2.25
N LEU A 186 3.31 3.76 -3.12
CA LEU A 186 2.74 3.59 -4.45
C LEU A 186 1.61 2.57 -4.37
N GLY A 187 0.37 3.01 -4.57
CA GLY A 187 -0.83 2.18 -4.57
C GLY A 187 -1.25 1.80 -5.98
N ILE A 188 -1.23 0.51 -6.28
CA ILE A 188 -1.73 -0.02 -7.56
C ILE A 188 -3.12 -0.62 -7.32
N GLY A 189 -4.15 0.08 -7.79
CA GLY A 189 -5.54 -0.34 -7.68
C GLY A 189 -6.17 -0.68 -9.03
N ALA A 190 -7.38 -1.23 -9.00
CA ALA A 190 -8.08 -1.65 -10.22
C ALA A 190 -8.46 -0.51 -11.19
N LYS A 191 -8.45 0.75 -10.72
CA LYS A 191 -8.86 1.93 -11.52
C LYS A 191 -7.73 2.91 -11.81
N ALA A 192 -6.74 3.01 -10.91
CA ALA A 192 -5.71 4.03 -10.95
C ALA A 192 -4.46 3.58 -10.17
N VAL A 193 -3.38 4.30 -10.43
CA VAL A 193 -2.15 4.28 -9.64
C VAL A 193 -2.11 5.53 -8.79
N SER A 194 -1.94 5.39 -7.48
CA SER A 194 -2.04 6.50 -6.52
C SER A 194 -0.78 6.61 -5.68
N LEU A 195 -0.36 7.83 -5.35
CA LEU A 195 0.75 8.12 -4.46
C LEU A 195 0.21 8.58 -3.11
N TYR A 196 0.70 8.01 -2.01
CA TYR A 196 0.31 8.40 -0.66
C TYR A 196 1.53 8.84 0.14
N LYS A 197 1.36 9.83 1.01
CA LYS A 197 2.36 10.10 2.05
C LYS A 197 2.12 9.18 3.25
N PRO A 198 3.19 8.70 3.91
CA PRO A 198 3.03 7.93 5.13
C PRO A 198 2.24 8.70 6.19
N GLY A 199 1.11 8.12 6.63
CA GLY A 199 0.24 8.72 7.65
C GLY A 199 -0.88 9.62 7.13
N GLU A 200 -0.92 9.94 5.83
CA GLU A 200 -2.03 10.70 5.22
C GLU A 200 -3.05 9.74 4.59
N PRO A 201 -4.37 9.87 4.89
CA PRO A 201 -5.42 9.00 4.33
C PRO A 201 -5.64 9.24 2.84
N GLU A 202 -5.50 10.49 2.43
CA GLU A 202 -5.73 10.95 1.06
C GLU A 202 -4.48 10.75 0.19
N PRO A 203 -4.65 10.34 -1.08
CA PRO A 203 -3.55 10.29 -2.01
C PRO A 203 -3.03 11.70 -2.30
N LEU A 204 -1.71 11.84 -2.33
CA LEU A 204 -1.01 13.02 -2.86
C LEU A 204 -1.36 13.22 -4.34
N ASP A 205 -1.37 12.13 -5.10
CA ASP A 205 -1.71 12.15 -6.52
C ASP A 205 -2.36 10.83 -6.95
N SER A 206 -3.17 10.87 -8.01
CA SER A 206 -3.83 9.67 -8.57
C SER A 206 -3.94 9.73 -10.09
N PHE A 207 -3.40 8.71 -10.74
CA PHE A 207 -3.27 8.59 -12.18
C PHE A 207 -4.14 7.44 -12.70
N CYS A 208 -5.19 7.77 -13.44
CA CYS A 208 -5.95 6.77 -14.18
C CYS A 208 -5.05 6.10 -15.24
N TYR A 209 -5.30 4.82 -15.52
CA TYR A 209 -4.52 4.07 -16.50
C TYR A 209 -4.44 4.72 -17.90
N GLY A 210 -5.43 5.51 -18.30
CA GLY A 210 -5.40 6.24 -19.58
C GLY A 210 -4.41 7.42 -19.64
N ARG A 211 -3.89 7.89 -18.50
CA ARG A 211 -2.85 8.94 -18.43
C ARG A 211 -1.44 8.34 -18.37
N ILE A 212 -1.32 7.02 -18.17
CA ILE A 212 -0.03 6.34 -18.09
C ILE A 212 0.45 6.07 -19.51
N SER A 213 1.51 6.76 -19.90
CA SER A 213 2.12 6.64 -21.24
C SER A 213 3.02 5.41 -21.32
N SER A 214 3.80 5.15 -20.27
CA SER A 214 4.72 4.02 -20.20
C SER A 214 5.07 3.67 -18.75
N PHE A 215 5.53 2.44 -18.51
CA PHE A 215 6.06 2.03 -17.21
C PHE A 215 7.00 0.84 -17.37
N GLY A 216 7.87 0.63 -16.38
CA GLY A 216 8.77 -0.53 -16.35
C GLY A 216 9.76 -0.47 -15.21
N ALA A 217 10.38 -1.62 -14.91
CA ALA A 217 11.58 -1.66 -14.09
C ALA A 217 12.76 -1.18 -14.93
N SER A 218 13.45 -0.14 -14.48
CA SER A 218 14.69 0.32 -15.10
C SER A 218 15.88 -0.53 -14.65
N ASP A 219 15.89 -0.90 -13.37
CA ASP A 219 16.83 -1.84 -12.75
C ASP A 219 16.14 -2.58 -11.59
N SER A 220 16.87 -3.42 -10.85
CA SER A 220 16.33 -4.20 -9.72
C SER A 220 15.82 -3.37 -8.53
N SER A 221 16.17 -2.09 -8.50
CA SER A 221 15.90 -1.13 -7.43
C SER A 221 15.14 0.12 -7.90
N THR A 222 14.82 0.24 -9.19
CA THR A 222 14.25 1.46 -9.77
C THR A 222 13.09 1.13 -10.68
N PHE A 223 11.91 1.61 -10.31
CA PHE A 223 10.70 1.56 -11.12
C PHE A 223 10.43 2.91 -11.76
N CYS A 224 10.10 2.91 -13.05
CA CYS A 224 9.79 4.10 -13.84
C CYS A 224 8.31 4.11 -14.22
N LEU A 225 7.66 5.26 -14.04
CA LEU A 225 6.28 5.51 -14.45
C LEU A 225 6.23 6.84 -15.21
N SER A 226 5.91 6.77 -16.50
CA SER A 226 5.64 7.94 -17.33
C SER A 226 4.15 8.22 -17.32
N VAL A 227 3.76 9.38 -16.80
CA VAL A 227 2.37 9.87 -16.81
C VAL A 227 2.32 11.12 -17.68
N GLU A 228 1.61 11.05 -18.80
CA GLU A 228 1.58 12.13 -19.81
C GLU A 228 3.01 12.49 -20.23
N ASP A 229 3.48 13.69 -19.88
CA ASP A 229 4.82 14.24 -20.18
C ASP A 229 5.76 14.24 -18.96
N GLN A 230 5.39 13.56 -17.87
CA GLN A 230 6.17 13.48 -16.64
C GLN A 230 6.71 12.07 -16.40
N ASP A 231 8.02 11.96 -16.24
CA ASP A 231 8.68 10.72 -15.83
C ASP A 231 8.93 10.72 -14.32
N LEU A 232 8.34 9.75 -13.63
CA LEU A 232 8.48 9.53 -12.19
C LEU A 232 9.38 8.31 -11.96
N LEU A 233 10.47 8.50 -11.22
CA LEU A 233 11.38 7.42 -10.81
C LEU A 233 11.17 7.08 -9.34
N PHE A 234 11.03 5.79 -9.05
CA PHE A 234 10.77 5.25 -7.74
C PHE A 234 11.86 4.25 -7.36
N GLU A 235 12.60 4.54 -6.30
CA GLU A 235 13.52 3.58 -5.70
C GLU A 235 12.73 2.57 -4.86
N THR A 236 12.83 1.29 -5.20
CA THR A 236 12.14 0.17 -4.54
C THR A 236 12.74 -1.17 -4.93
N SER A 237 12.86 -2.10 -3.97
CA SER A 237 13.32 -3.47 -4.24
C SER A 237 12.26 -4.37 -4.89
N GLN A 238 11.07 -3.83 -5.20
CA GLN A 238 9.93 -4.58 -5.74
C GLN A 238 9.53 -4.08 -7.15
N ALA A 239 10.48 -3.53 -7.91
CA ALA A 239 10.22 -2.92 -9.22
C ALA A 239 9.53 -3.88 -10.21
N ASP A 240 9.96 -5.14 -10.26
CA ASP A 240 9.36 -6.16 -11.13
C ASP A 240 7.93 -6.54 -10.72
N GLU A 241 7.67 -6.67 -9.41
CA GLU A 241 6.34 -6.98 -8.89
C GLU A 241 5.33 -5.87 -9.23
N ILE A 242 5.77 -4.61 -9.10
CA ILE A 242 4.99 -3.42 -9.46
C ILE A 242 4.64 -3.45 -10.96
N ALA A 243 5.64 -3.68 -11.83
CA ALA A 243 5.43 -3.73 -13.28
C ALA A 243 4.50 -4.88 -13.70
N GLN A 244 4.64 -6.06 -13.10
CA GLN A 244 3.75 -7.20 -13.36
C GLN A 244 2.32 -6.93 -12.93
N LEU A 245 2.13 -6.31 -11.76
CA LEU A 245 0.80 -5.99 -11.25
C LEU A 245 0.10 -4.95 -12.14
N LEU A 246 0.82 -3.92 -12.59
CA LEU A 246 0.29 -2.94 -13.55
C LEU A 246 -0.15 -3.58 -14.86
N ASN A 247 0.69 -4.46 -15.42
CA ASN A 247 0.34 -5.22 -16.62
C ASN A 247 -0.91 -6.07 -16.42
N THR A 248 -1.07 -6.68 -15.24
CA THR A 248 -2.26 -7.49 -14.91
C THR A 248 -3.53 -6.64 -14.88
N TYR A 249 -3.49 -5.43 -14.32
CA TYR A 249 -4.65 -4.54 -14.33
C TYR A 249 -4.95 -3.94 -15.71
N LEU A 250 -3.94 -3.61 -16.51
CA LEU A 250 -4.13 -3.10 -17.87
C LEU A 250 -4.71 -4.16 -18.82
N THR A 251 -4.23 -5.40 -18.72
CA THR A 251 -4.74 -6.51 -19.55
C THR A 251 -6.18 -6.90 -19.17
N SER A 252 -6.50 -6.94 -17.86
CA SER A 252 -7.86 -7.25 -17.39
C SER A 252 -8.88 -6.14 -17.66
N THR A 253 -8.46 -4.88 -17.70
CA THR A 253 -9.34 -3.75 -18.10
C THR A 253 -9.55 -3.68 -19.62
N GLY A 254 -8.55 -4.05 -20.42
CA GLY A 254 -8.66 -4.14 -21.88
C GLY A 254 -9.57 -5.29 -22.37
N ALA A 255 -9.59 -6.42 -21.65
CA ALA A 255 -10.40 -7.60 -21.99
C ALA A 255 -11.91 -7.41 -21.81
N ARG A 256 -12.35 -6.32 -21.15
CA ARG A 256 -13.77 -6.03 -20.92
C ARG A 256 -14.41 -5.18 -22.03
N ARG A 257 -13.72 -4.99 -23.16
CA ARG A 257 -14.35 -4.49 -24.39
C ARG A 257 -14.92 -5.69 -25.16
N PRO A 258 -16.26 -5.83 -25.30
CA PRO A 258 -16.81 -6.81 -26.23
C PRO A 258 -16.23 -6.56 -27.63
N PRO A 259 -16.02 -7.60 -28.45
CA PRO A 259 -15.51 -7.41 -29.80
C PRO A 259 -16.42 -6.42 -30.52
N ARG A 260 -15.86 -5.26 -30.89
CA ARG A 260 -16.46 -4.45 -31.94
C ARG A 260 -16.48 -5.36 -33.16
N GLN A 261 -17.68 -5.74 -33.60
CA GLN A 261 -17.87 -6.48 -34.84
C GLN A 261 -17.17 -5.69 -35.94
N GLY A 262 -16.02 -6.21 -36.36
CA GLY A 262 -15.26 -5.69 -37.47
C GLY A 262 -15.93 -6.16 -38.75
N SER A 263 -16.25 -5.18 -39.59
CA SER A 263 -16.25 -5.22 -41.06
C SER A 263 -17.15 -6.23 -41.78
N SER A 264 -18.04 -5.71 -42.62
CA SER A 264 -18.21 -6.26 -43.97
C SER A 264 -18.08 -5.13 -45.01
N PRO A 265 -17.34 -5.37 -46.11
CA PRO A 265 -17.09 -4.39 -47.15
C PRO A 265 -18.17 -4.44 -48.26
N ALA A 266 -18.18 -3.38 -49.08
CA ALA A 266 -18.82 -3.24 -50.39
C ALA A 266 -20.35 -3.02 -50.45
N SER A 267 -20.73 -1.76 -50.74
CA SER A 267 -21.97 -1.37 -51.45
C SER A 267 -21.51 -1.03 -52.88
N ASP A 268 -21.94 -1.68 -53.95
CA ASP A 268 -23.27 -1.66 -54.61
C ASP A 268 -23.31 -2.86 -55.61
N PRO A 269 -24.46 -3.36 -56.14
CA PRO A 269 -25.49 -2.54 -56.80
C PRO A 269 -26.97 -2.99 -56.63
N THR A 270 -27.88 -2.06 -56.89
CA THR A 270 -29.18 -2.22 -57.60
C THR A 270 -29.84 -3.61 -57.58
N ALA A 271 -30.90 -3.79 -56.77
CA ALA A 271 -32.19 -4.40 -57.16
C ALA A 271 -33.13 -4.56 -55.94
N LEU A 272 -34.32 -3.96 -56.03
CA LEU A 272 -35.56 -4.34 -55.32
C LEU A 272 -36.41 -5.22 -56.28
N PRO A 273 -37.56 -5.83 -55.88
CA PRO A 273 -38.09 -6.15 -54.55
C PRO A 273 -38.73 -7.57 -54.46
N GLN A 274 -39.31 -7.90 -53.29
CA GLN A 274 -40.63 -8.52 -53.06
C GLN A 274 -40.62 -9.72 -52.10
N GLY A 275 -41.49 -9.67 -51.07
CA GLY A 275 -41.83 -10.85 -50.27
C GLY A 275 -42.40 -10.60 -48.87
N LEU A 276 -43.52 -9.87 -48.78
CA LEU A 276 -44.66 -10.05 -47.86
C LEU A 276 -44.44 -10.56 -46.41
N CYS A 277 -44.86 -9.71 -45.45
CA CYS A 277 -45.12 -9.98 -44.02
C CYS A 277 -46.20 -11.08 -43.80
N PRO A 278 -46.48 -11.62 -42.57
CA PRO A 278 -46.90 -10.82 -41.40
C PRO A 278 -46.44 -11.29 -40.01
N ALA A 279 -46.59 -10.37 -39.05
CA ALA A 279 -46.46 -10.54 -37.61
C ALA A 279 -47.67 -11.26 -36.99
N ALA A 280 -47.48 -11.97 -35.87
CA ALA A 280 -48.44 -12.07 -34.76
C ALA A 280 -47.88 -12.88 -33.56
N GLY A 281 -47.85 -12.25 -32.39
CA GLY A 281 -48.47 -12.80 -31.17
C GLY A 281 -47.64 -13.68 -30.21
N PRO A 282 -48.05 -13.75 -28.91
CA PRO A 282 -47.14 -13.73 -27.77
C PRO A 282 -47.08 -15.03 -26.95
N TRP A 283 -46.00 -15.14 -26.17
CA TRP A 283 -45.64 -16.17 -25.20
C TRP A 283 -46.76 -16.63 -24.24
N PRO A 284 -46.84 -17.94 -23.94
CA PRO A 284 -47.41 -18.41 -22.69
C PRO A 284 -46.32 -19.00 -21.76
N HIS A 285 -46.25 -18.44 -20.55
CA HIS A 285 -45.64 -19.08 -19.40
C HIS A 285 -46.49 -20.27 -18.96
N GLN A 286 -45.88 -21.42 -18.64
CA GLN A 286 -46.50 -22.48 -17.87
C GLN A 286 -45.61 -22.85 -16.67
N LEU A 287 -46.18 -22.74 -15.47
CA LEU A 287 -45.70 -23.35 -14.22
C LEU A 287 -46.52 -24.63 -13.98
N PRO A 288 -45.93 -25.74 -13.49
CA PRO A 288 -46.72 -26.88 -13.05
C PRO A 288 -47.10 -26.74 -11.57
N VAL A 289 -48.40 -26.71 -11.31
CA VAL A 289 -49.01 -27.00 -10.01
C VAL A 289 -49.04 -28.51 -9.83
N GLY A 290 -48.29 -29.02 -8.84
CA GLY A 290 -48.42 -30.39 -8.35
C GLY A 290 -49.44 -30.45 -7.23
N SER A 291 -50.56 -31.14 -7.47
CA SER A 291 -51.56 -31.52 -6.47
C SER A 291 -51.49 -33.05 -6.33
N PHE A 292 -51.29 -33.55 -5.11
CA PHE A 292 -51.54 -34.96 -4.79
C PHE A 292 -52.45 -35.03 -3.57
N HIS A 293 -53.59 -35.67 -3.77
CA HIS A 293 -54.56 -36.07 -2.77
C HIS A 293 -54.40 -37.57 -2.49
N SER A 294 -54.82 -37.93 -1.26
CA SER A 294 -55.14 -39.25 -0.69
C SER A 294 -53.99 -40.10 -0.18
#